data_AF-A0A973ZJX0-F1
#
_entry.id   AF-A0A973ZJX0-F1
#
_cell.length_a   1.000
_cell.length_b   1.000
_cell.length_c   1.000
_cell.angle_alpha   90.00
_cell.angle_beta   90.00
_cell.angle_gamma   90.00
#
_symmetry.space_group_name_H-M   'P 1'
#
loop_
_entity.id
_entity.type
_entity.pdbx_description
1 polymer ?
#
loop_
_entity_poly.entity_id
_entity_poly.type
_entity_poly.pdbx_seq_one_letter_code
_entity_poly.pdbx_strand_id
1 'polypeptide(L)'
;TGSPAAADGEPADADPAAGQPAVAGWTLDFMRRRNGGFRGVVEFLIASAALGAQEEGAKFLSLSGAPLARLDRGEDFGALQKLLDYAGKALEPVYGFRSLFAFKAKFQPAYEPLYMAYPDPAALPAIGNAIGRAYLPHMTAGQGLRLARKLVA
;
A
#
# COMPACT_ATOMS: atom_id res chain seq x y z
N THR A 1 -17.63 -12.72 -26.01
CA THR A 1 -16.17 -12.80 -26.28
C THR A 1 -15.48 -11.58 -25.69
N GLY A 2 -14.66 -11.61 -24.65
CA GLY A 2 -14.33 -12.64 -23.68
C GLY A 2 -14.31 -12.01 -22.28
N SER A 3 -14.53 -12.86 -21.27
CA SER A 3 -14.49 -12.52 -19.85
C SER A 3 -13.05 -12.21 -19.43
N PRO A 4 -12.75 -11.16 -18.64
CA PRO A 4 -11.47 -11.08 -17.97
C PRO A 4 -11.48 -12.13 -16.87
N ALA A 5 -10.71 -13.20 -17.09
CA ALA A 5 -10.41 -14.18 -16.07
C ALA A 5 -9.78 -13.45 -14.88
N ALA A 6 -10.34 -13.70 -13.70
CA ALA A 6 -9.70 -13.39 -12.43
C ALA A 6 -8.30 -14.01 -12.47
N ALA A 7 -7.28 -13.17 -12.31
CA ALA A 7 -5.97 -13.66 -11.87
C ALA A 7 -6.15 -14.02 -10.40
N ASP A 8 -6.68 -15.22 -10.16
CA ASP A 8 -6.64 -15.87 -8.87
C ASP A 8 -5.15 -15.99 -8.52
N GLY A 9 -4.72 -15.19 -7.54
CA GLY A 9 -3.38 -15.30 -6.97
C GLY A 9 -3.27 -16.68 -6.34
N GLU A 10 -2.70 -17.61 -7.10
CA GLU A 10 -2.41 -18.96 -6.67
C GLU A 10 -1.58 -18.87 -5.37
N PRO A 11 -2.07 -19.45 -4.25
CA PRO A 11 -1.30 -19.45 -3.02
C PRO A 11 0.01 -20.16 -3.33
N ALA A 12 1.13 -19.52 -2.97
CA ALA A 12 2.45 -20.06 -3.22
C ALA A 12 2.50 -21.53 -2.79
N ASP A 13 2.71 -22.42 -3.77
CA ASP A 13 2.89 -23.86 -3.56
C ASP A 13 3.86 -24.09 -2.40
N ALA A 14 3.31 -24.38 -1.24
CA ALA A 14 4.05 -24.99 -0.16
C ALA A 14 4.13 -26.47 -0.52
N ASP A 15 5.32 -26.96 -0.86
CA ASP A 15 5.59 -28.38 -0.94
C ASP A 15 5.15 -29.04 0.38
N PRO A 16 4.10 -29.88 0.37
CA PRO A 16 3.59 -30.50 1.60
C PRO A 16 4.58 -31.52 2.19
N ALA A 17 5.69 -31.84 1.52
CA ALA A 17 6.72 -32.76 1.98
C ALA A 17 7.91 -32.09 2.71
N ALA A 18 8.05 -30.76 2.64
CA ALA A 18 9.13 -30.03 3.31
C ALA A 18 8.58 -29.26 4.52
N GLY A 19 8.87 -29.75 5.73
CA GLY A 19 8.34 -29.21 7.00
C GLY A 19 8.79 -27.80 7.41
N GLN A 20 9.18 -26.93 6.47
CA GLN A 20 9.47 -25.51 6.72
C GLN A 20 8.86 -24.64 5.62
N PRO A 21 8.16 -23.54 5.97
CA PRO A 21 7.63 -22.62 4.98
C PRO A 21 8.77 -22.02 4.15
N ALA A 22 8.72 -22.21 2.83
CA ALA A 22 9.66 -21.60 1.91
C ALA A 22 9.34 -20.10 1.74
N VAL A 23 10.37 -19.26 1.72
CA VAL A 23 10.21 -17.82 1.48
C VAL A 23 9.85 -17.61 0.00
N ALA A 24 8.62 -17.19 -0.27
CA ALA A 24 8.15 -16.96 -1.65
C ALA A 24 8.54 -15.57 -2.20
N GLY A 25 8.82 -14.60 -1.33
CA GLY A 25 9.10 -13.22 -1.75
C GLY A 25 9.44 -12.28 -0.60
N TRP A 26 9.88 -11.08 -0.96
CA TRP A 26 10.29 -10.02 -0.03
C TRP A 26 9.42 -8.77 -0.19
N THR A 27 9.33 -7.94 0.85
CA THR A 27 8.62 -6.65 0.79
C THR A 27 9.52 -5.51 1.26
N LEU A 28 9.58 -4.45 0.45
CA LEU A 28 10.27 -3.21 0.78
C LEU A 28 9.41 -2.37 1.73
N ASP A 29 9.87 -2.16 2.96
CA ASP A 29 9.17 -1.35 3.96
C ASP A 29 9.69 0.09 4.00
N PHE A 30 10.87 0.30 4.59
CA PHE A 30 11.46 1.63 4.75
C PHE A 30 12.60 1.91 3.79
N MET A 31 12.59 3.11 3.21
CA MET A 31 13.71 3.66 2.44
C MET A 31 14.30 4.85 3.19
N ARG A 32 15.55 4.75 3.61
CA ARG A 32 16.26 5.83 4.31
C ARG A 32 17.54 6.17 3.56
N ARG A 33 17.70 7.44 3.21
CA ARG A 33 18.91 7.97 2.58
C ARG A 33 19.69 8.83 3.56
N ARG A 34 21.02 8.63 3.62
CA ARG A 34 21.93 9.49 4.38
C ARG A 34 22.18 10.81 3.63
N ASN A 35 22.30 11.91 4.37
CA ASN A 35 22.75 13.19 3.85
C ASN A 35 24.16 13.08 3.26
N GLY A 36 24.36 13.59 2.04
CA GLY A 36 25.64 13.50 1.30
C GLY A 36 25.79 12.25 0.42
N GLY A 37 24.81 11.34 0.38
CA GLY A 37 24.82 10.23 -0.59
C GLY A 37 24.63 10.69 -2.03
N PHE A 38 25.02 9.86 -3.01
CA PHE A 38 24.88 10.18 -4.43
C PHE A 38 23.41 10.25 -4.89
N ARG A 39 23.16 10.93 -6.01
CA ARG A 39 21.84 10.98 -6.64
C ARG A 39 21.50 9.61 -7.21
N GLY A 40 20.32 9.06 -6.90
CA GLY A 40 19.93 7.73 -7.36
C GLY A 40 20.28 6.60 -6.40
N VAL A 41 20.78 6.89 -5.18
CA VAL A 41 21.16 5.86 -4.21
C VAL A 41 20.00 4.96 -3.81
N VAL A 42 18.78 5.50 -3.70
CA VAL A 42 17.61 4.68 -3.35
C VAL A 42 17.25 3.76 -4.52
N GLU A 43 17.31 4.26 -5.76
CA GLU A 43 17.12 3.45 -6.96
C GLU A 43 18.11 2.30 -7.05
N PHE A 44 19.40 2.58 -6.81
CA PHE A 44 20.45 1.58 -6.79
C PHE A 44 20.21 0.51 -5.71
N LEU A 45 19.83 0.93 -4.50
CA LEU A 45 19.59 0.00 -3.39
C LEU A 45 18.39 -0.91 -3.65
N ILE A 46 17.32 -0.40 -4.26
CA ILE A 46 16.14 -1.23 -4.62
C ILE A 46 16.53 -2.23 -5.71
N ALA A 47 17.24 -1.79 -6.75
CA ALA A 47 17.69 -2.69 -7.82
C ALA A 47 18.63 -3.78 -7.27
N SER A 48 19.54 -3.42 -6.37
CA SER A 48 20.45 -4.37 -5.71
C SER A 48 19.68 -5.37 -4.83
N ALA A 49 18.67 -4.90 -4.08
CA ALA A 49 17.82 -5.78 -3.27
C ALA A 49 17.00 -6.75 -4.13
N ALA A 50 16.52 -6.31 -5.30
CA ALA A 50 15.80 -7.17 -6.24
C ALA A 50 16.70 -8.29 -6.80
N LEU A 51 17.95 -7.97 -7.14
CA LEU A 51 18.93 -8.97 -7.60
C LEU A 51 19.28 -9.96 -6.47
N GLY A 52 19.54 -9.48 -5.26
CA GLY A 52 19.82 -10.35 -4.11
C GLY A 52 18.63 -11.27 -3.78
N ALA A 53 17.41 -10.73 -3.79
CA ALA A 53 16.20 -11.53 -3.62
C ALA A 53 16.06 -12.62 -4.69
N GLN A 54 16.40 -12.32 -5.95
CA GLN A 54 16.39 -13.29 -7.03
C GLN A 54 17.41 -14.41 -6.81
N GLU A 55 18.62 -14.08 -6.34
CA GLU A 55 19.67 -15.07 -6.00
C GLU A 55 19.24 -16.02 -4.88
N GLU A 56 18.41 -15.54 -3.94
CA GLU A 56 17.80 -16.34 -2.87
C GLU A 56 16.60 -17.19 -3.34
N GLY A 57 16.20 -17.08 -4.61
CA GLY A 57 15.07 -17.82 -5.17
C GLY A 57 13.70 -17.18 -4.91
N ALA A 58 13.65 -15.91 -4.51
CA ALA A 58 12.39 -15.20 -4.34
C ALA A 58 11.63 -15.07 -5.67
N LYS A 59 10.33 -15.37 -5.64
CA LYS A 59 9.44 -15.25 -6.81
C LYS A 59 9.05 -13.79 -7.09
N PHE A 60 9.03 -12.95 -6.07
CA PHE A 60 8.69 -11.53 -6.18
C PHE A 60 9.38 -10.66 -5.14
N LEU A 61 9.57 -9.39 -5.48
CA LEU A 61 9.89 -8.30 -4.55
C LEU A 61 8.75 -7.28 -4.59
N SER A 62 7.94 -7.24 -3.53
CA SER A 62 6.91 -6.23 -3.36
C SER A 62 7.55 -4.89 -3.05
N LEU A 63 7.22 -3.88 -3.85
CA LEU A 63 7.59 -2.49 -3.55
C LEU A 63 6.70 -1.88 -2.45
N SER A 64 5.85 -2.67 -1.80
CA SER A 64 4.82 -2.25 -0.84
C SER A 64 3.74 -1.34 -1.45
N GLY A 65 2.68 -1.12 -0.69
CA GLY A 65 1.53 -0.33 -1.13
C GLY A 65 1.89 1.11 -1.50
N ALA A 66 1.13 1.65 -2.45
CA ALA A 66 1.00 3.08 -2.64
C ALA A 66 -0.45 3.42 -2.33
N PRO A 67 -0.75 3.85 -1.09
CA PRO A 67 -2.11 4.16 -0.68
C PRO A 67 -2.74 5.14 -1.66
N LEU A 68 -4.00 4.90 -2.03
CA LEU A 68 -4.84 5.86 -2.75
C LEU A 68 -4.38 6.16 -4.19
N ALA A 69 -3.46 5.36 -4.75
CA ALA A 69 -3.20 5.37 -6.18
C ALA A 69 -4.42 4.77 -6.90
N ARG A 70 -5.14 5.62 -7.65
CA ARG A 70 -6.29 5.19 -8.45
C ARG A 70 -5.89 4.05 -9.39
N LEU A 71 -6.58 2.92 -9.24
CA LEU A 71 -6.90 2.05 -10.36
C LEU A 71 -8.40 2.26 -10.58
N ASP A 72 -8.76 3.08 -11.56
CA ASP A 72 -10.16 3.36 -11.90
C ASP A 72 -10.84 2.01 -12.26
N ARG A 73 -11.58 1.43 -11.30
CA ARG A 73 -12.20 0.10 -11.46
C ARG A 73 -13.72 0.12 -11.43
N GLY A 74 -14.35 1.27 -11.70
CA GLY A 74 -15.77 1.33 -12.02
C GLY A 74 -16.78 0.89 -10.93
N GLU A 75 -16.34 0.66 -9.69
CA GLU A 75 -17.22 0.29 -8.58
C GLU A 75 -17.58 1.52 -7.73
N ASP A 76 -18.88 1.82 -7.65
CA ASP A 76 -19.40 3.09 -7.20
C ASP A 76 -19.77 3.07 -5.70
N PHE A 77 -18.77 2.99 -4.81
CA PHE A 77 -18.96 3.17 -3.36
C PHE A 77 -18.96 4.66 -2.97
N GLY A 78 -19.74 5.48 -3.68
CA GLY A 78 -19.55 6.93 -3.82
C GLY A 78 -19.21 7.74 -2.56
N ALA A 79 -19.78 7.43 -1.39
CA ALA A 79 -19.46 8.14 -0.14
C ALA A 79 -18.09 7.74 0.43
N LEU A 80 -17.76 6.44 0.45
CA LEU A 80 -16.46 5.93 0.89
C LEU A 80 -15.37 6.37 -0.09
N GLN A 81 -15.64 6.34 -1.40
CA GLN A 81 -14.71 6.79 -2.43
C GLN A 81 -14.38 8.29 -2.27
N LYS A 82 -15.38 9.14 -2.03
CA LYS A 82 -15.17 10.57 -1.77
C LYS A 82 -14.32 10.81 -0.51
N LEU A 83 -14.56 10.03 0.55
CA LEU A 83 -13.78 10.10 1.79
C LEU A 83 -12.32 9.69 1.54
N LEU A 84 -12.07 8.62 0.80
CA LEU A 84 -10.74 8.16 0.42
C LEU A 84 -10.02 9.19 -0.46
N ASP A 85 -10.71 9.77 -1.46
CA ASP A 85 -10.17 10.81 -2.32
C ASP A 85 -9.77 12.07 -1.53
N TYR A 86 -10.60 12.49 -0.56
CA TYR A 86 -10.24 13.59 0.32
C TYR A 86 -9.06 13.24 1.22
N ALA A 87 -9.08 12.06 1.86
CA ALA A 87 -7.98 11.63 2.72
C ALA A 87 -6.65 11.58 1.96
N GLY A 88 -6.67 11.15 0.69
CA GLY A 88 -5.51 11.17 -0.19
C GLY A 88 -4.96 12.56 -0.44
N LYS A 89 -5.84 13.53 -0.75
CA LYS A 89 -5.46 14.94 -0.91
C LYS A 89 -4.93 15.55 0.39
N ALA A 90 -5.54 15.24 1.53
CA ALA A 90 -5.11 15.75 2.83
C ALA A 90 -3.73 15.20 3.24
N LEU A 91 -3.41 13.96 2.86
CA LEU A 91 -2.14 13.31 3.17
C LEU A 91 -1.04 13.58 2.13
N GLU A 92 -1.38 14.05 0.93
CA GLU A 92 -0.41 14.37 -0.14
C GLU A 92 0.75 15.28 0.34
N PRO A 93 0.52 16.38 1.09
CA PRO A 93 1.61 17.26 1.52
C PRO A 93 2.59 16.61 2.50
N VAL A 94 2.12 15.63 3.29
CA VAL A 94 2.90 15.01 4.37
C VAL A 94 3.56 13.73 3.90
N TYR A 95 2.88 12.95 3.05
CA TYR A 95 3.30 11.61 2.65
C TYR A 95 3.82 11.54 1.21
N GLY A 96 3.49 12.52 0.35
CA GLY A 96 3.99 12.58 -1.02
C GLY A 96 3.60 11.36 -1.87
N PHE A 97 2.43 10.77 -1.65
CA PHE A 97 2.01 9.49 -2.26
C PHE A 97 2.18 9.43 -3.78
N ARG A 98 1.86 10.52 -4.50
CA ARG A 98 2.01 10.58 -5.95
C ARG A 98 3.47 10.53 -6.39
N SER A 99 4.35 11.24 -5.70
CA SER A 99 5.79 11.22 -5.94
C SER A 99 6.39 9.85 -5.62
N LEU A 100 5.94 9.23 -4.52
CA LEU A 100 6.33 7.87 -4.15
C LEU A 100 5.86 6.83 -5.16
N PHE A 101 4.62 6.94 -5.62
CA PHE A 101 4.05 6.08 -6.66
C PHE A 101 4.82 6.21 -7.98
N ALA A 102 5.04 7.45 -8.45
CA ALA A 102 5.83 7.73 -9.65
C ALA A 102 7.29 7.24 -9.51
N PHE A 103 7.86 7.31 -8.30
CA PHE A 103 9.16 6.74 -8.01
C PHE A 103 9.17 5.22 -8.15
N LYS A 104 8.19 4.50 -7.59
CA LYS A 104 8.06 3.04 -7.71
C LYS A 104 7.79 2.59 -9.14
N ALA A 105 7.10 3.40 -9.95
CA ALA A 105 6.82 3.10 -11.36
C ALA A 105 8.08 2.95 -12.23
N LYS A 106 9.22 3.52 -11.82
CA LYS A 106 10.53 3.37 -12.52
C LYS A 106 10.99 1.92 -12.64
N PHE A 107 10.50 1.04 -11.78
CA PHE A 107 10.85 -0.39 -11.74
C PHE A 107 9.87 -1.27 -12.53
N GLN A 108 8.88 -0.66 -13.21
CA GLN A 108 7.86 -1.36 -13.98
C GLN A 108 7.17 -2.52 -13.20
N PRO A 109 6.65 -2.26 -11.99
CA PRO A 109 6.03 -3.32 -11.19
C PRO A 109 4.71 -3.80 -11.79
N ALA A 110 4.33 -5.04 -11.47
CA ALA A 110 2.93 -5.47 -11.57
C ALA A 110 2.12 -4.79 -10.45
N TYR A 111 0.96 -4.23 -10.80
CA TYR A 111 0.09 -3.54 -9.85
C TYR A 111 -0.99 -4.48 -9.32
N GLU A 112 -0.88 -4.83 -8.04
CA GLU A 112 -1.86 -5.65 -7.34
C GLU A 112 -2.73 -4.81 -6.38
N PRO A 113 -4.06 -4.99 -6.39
CA PRO A 113 -4.96 -4.28 -5.50
C PRO A 113 -4.86 -4.81 -4.05
N LEU A 114 -4.90 -3.89 -3.08
CA LEU A 114 -5.03 -4.20 -1.67
C LEU A 114 -6.48 -4.00 -1.24
N TYR A 115 -7.10 -5.03 -0.67
CA TYR A 115 -8.48 -4.99 -0.19
C TYR A 115 -8.54 -5.01 1.33
N MET A 116 -9.53 -4.32 1.89
CA MET A 116 -9.88 -4.41 3.30
C MET A 116 -11.19 -5.18 3.41
N ALA A 117 -11.15 -6.37 4.00
CA ALA A 117 -12.35 -7.14 4.30
C ALA A 117 -12.96 -6.66 5.63
N TYR A 118 -14.26 -6.40 5.62
CA TYR A 118 -15.02 -6.01 6.80
C TYR A 118 -16.43 -6.64 6.73
N PRO A 119 -17.06 -6.95 7.87
CA PRO A 119 -18.32 -7.71 7.89
C PRO A 119 -19.48 -6.95 7.26
N ASP A 120 -19.60 -5.65 7.54
CA ASP A 120 -20.61 -4.76 6.96
C ASP A 120 -20.18 -3.27 7.06
N PRO A 121 -20.77 -2.37 6.25
CA PRO A 121 -20.38 -0.95 6.23
C PRO A 121 -20.55 -0.20 7.56
N ALA A 122 -21.39 -0.66 8.50
CA ALA A 122 -21.54 -0.02 9.81
C ALA A 122 -20.31 -0.24 10.72
N ALA A 123 -19.40 -1.16 10.36
CA ALA A 123 -18.11 -1.32 11.04
C ALA A 123 -17.10 -0.21 10.67
N LEU A 124 -17.28 0.49 9.55
CA LEU A 124 -16.31 1.47 9.03
C LEU A 124 -15.96 2.61 10.02
N PRO A 125 -16.90 3.20 10.79
CA PRO A 125 -16.56 4.21 11.78
C PRO A 125 -15.65 3.68 12.90
N ALA A 126 -15.89 2.45 13.37
CA ALA A 126 -15.08 1.82 14.40
C ALA A 126 -13.68 1.48 13.88
N ILE A 127 -13.59 0.95 12.65
CA ILE A 127 -12.32 0.68 11.95
C ILE A 127 -11.53 1.99 11.78
N GLY A 128 -12.18 3.04 11.27
CA GLY A 128 -11.56 4.35 11.10
C GLY A 128 -11.03 4.93 12.41
N ASN A 129 -11.79 4.81 13.50
CA ASN A 129 -11.34 5.23 14.84
C ASN A 129 -10.14 4.40 15.32
N ALA A 130 -10.15 3.08 15.11
CA ALA A 130 -9.03 2.21 15.49
C ALA A 130 -7.75 2.56 14.73
N ILE A 131 -7.83 2.73 13.40
CA ILE A 131 -6.71 3.18 12.56
C ILE A 131 -6.22 4.57 13.02
N GLY A 132 -7.15 5.50 13.26
CA GLY A 132 -6.82 6.84 13.75
C GLY A 132 -6.04 6.82 15.06
N ARG A 133 -6.45 5.98 16.03
CA ARG A 133 -5.74 5.83 17.31
C ARG A 133 -4.38 5.15 17.15
N ALA A 134 -4.24 4.22 16.20
CA ALA A 134 -2.98 3.53 15.94
C ALA A 134 -1.92 4.46 15.32
N TYR A 135 -2.31 5.29 14.35
CA TYR A 135 -1.40 6.20 13.65
C TYR A 135 -1.27 7.58 14.29
N LEU A 136 -2.27 8.04 15.04
CA LEU A 136 -2.30 9.34 15.71
C LEU A 136 -2.62 9.18 17.21
N PRO A 137 -1.77 8.50 18.00
CA PRO A 137 -2.07 8.14 19.39
C PRO A 137 -2.24 9.35 20.32
N HIS A 138 -1.69 10.51 19.94
CA HIS A 138 -1.76 11.75 20.71
C HIS A 138 -2.82 12.73 20.21
N MET A 139 -3.68 12.33 19.28
CA MET A 139 -4.71 13.21 18.76
C MET A 139 -5.80 13.46 19.81
N THR A 140 -5.96 14.73 20.21
CA THR A 140 -7.04 15.12 21.13
C THR A 140 -8.40 15.01 20.45
N ALA A 141 -9.47 14.77 21.23
CA ALA A 141 -10.84 14.69 20.70
C ALA A 141 -11.25 15.94 19.90
N GLY A 142 -10.79 17.13 20.33
CA GLY A 142 -11.01 18.39 19.62
C GLY A 142 -10.25 18.49 18.28
N GLN A 143 -9.06 17.91 18.17
CA GLN A 143 -8.36 17.78 16.88
C GLN A 143 -9.06 16.80 15.95
N GLY A 144 -9.53 15.67 16.48
CA GLY A 144 -10.31 14.68 15.71
C GLY A 144 -11.60 15.26 15.14
N LEU A 145 -12.37 16.02 15.93
CA LEU A 145 -13.59 16.65 15.45
C LEU A 145 -13.33 17.71 14.37
N ARG A 146 -12.25 18.47 14.48
CA ARG A 146 -11.85 19.44 13.44
C ARG A 146 -11.45 18.76 12.13
N LEU A 147 -10.76 17.62 12.21
CA LEU A 147 -10.40 16.83 11.04
C LEU A 147 -11.65 16.22 10.39
N ALA A 148 -12.54 15.63 11.19
CA ALA A 148 -13.81 15.07 10.70
C ALA A 148 -14.69 16.13 10.02
N ARG A 149 -14.82 17.32 10.60
CA ARG A 149 -15.57 18.43 9.98
C ARG A 149 -14.96 18.89 8.65
N LYS A 150 -13.63 18.84 8.52
CA LYS A 150 -12.94 19.14 7.26
C LYS A 150 -13.15 18.05 6.20
N LEU A 151 -13.26 16.78 6.61
CA LEU A 151 -13.48 15.63 5.73
C LEU A 151 -14.93 15.52 5.20
N VAL A 152 -15.91 16.05 5.94
CA VAL A 152 -17.35 15.96 5.63
C VAL A 152 -17.90 17.20 4.92
N ALA A 153 -17.21 18.35 5.01
CA ALA A 153 -17.55 19.60 4.33
C ALA A 153 -16.94 19.68 2.93
#